data_AF-A0A350XJB2-F1
#
_entry.id   AF-A0A350XJB2-F1
#
_cell.length_a   1.000
_cell.length_b   1.000
_cell.length_c   1.000
_cell.angle_alpha   90.00
_cell.angle_beta   90.00
_cell.angle_gamma   90.00
#
_symmetry.space_group_name_H-M   'P 1'
#
loop_
_entity.id
_entity.type
_entity.pdbx_description
1 polymer ?
#
loop_
_entity_poly.entity_id
_entity_poly.type
_entity_poly.pdbx_seq_one_letter_code
_entity_poly.pdbx_strand_id
1 'polypeptide(L)'
;MKTDTIFYSLFQAFPSIFFELINQSPEEATDYEFTSREVKQLAFRLDGLFLPKSNDLNKPFYAVEVQFQPDPDLYYRLFSELFLYLRQYKPDYPWRVVVIYPSRSVEREENTQFGELIALNRVRRIYLDELGEAAESSLGVNVVKLVIEAEETAPALARELIAQTRQQVSDEAIKRDLIDLIETIIVYKLPQKSREEIEVMLGLNELRQTRVFQEALEEGRQEGREEGRQEGREEGRQEGKLQSIPPMIEFGLSKDAIAQILDLAPEVVEPAATSFHQQNLTAFIQLVNSERSLFSPPDLVNLEQLIASLPDNLEELSLAIVNWYKQPEKSQIFARLVQLRQTLTNNTSETPENQLNKQTLLNAIANCS
;
A
#
# COMPACT_ATOMS: atom_id res chain seq x y z
N MET A 1 19.15 -1.36 -7.91
CA MET A 1 18.38 -0.63 -8.93
C MET A 1 17.75 -1.65 -9.87
N LYS A 2 16.45 -1.55 -10.20
CA LYS A 2 15.87 -2.36 -11.29
C LYS A 2 16.26 -1.71 -12.63
N THR A 3 17.54 -1.75 -12.97
CA THR A 3 18.10 -1.06 -14.15
C THR A 3 17.42 -1.49 -15.43
N ASP A 4 16.98 -2.74 -15.48
CA ASP A 4 16.27 -3.34 -16.62
C ASP A 4 14.95 -2.59 -16.91
N THR A 5 14.25 -2.12 -15.87
CA THR A 5 13.04 -1.31 -16.03
C THR A 5 13.33 0.06 -16.64
N ILE A 6 14.44 0.70 -16.24
CA ILE A 6 14.86 1.99 -16.80
C ILE A 6 15.18 1.85 -18.29
N PHE A 7 15.95 0.83 -18.67
CA PHE A 7 16.30 0.60 -20.08
C PHE A 7 15.09 0.20 -20.93
N TYR A 8 14.17 -0.60 -20.37
CA TYR A 8 12.92 -0.93 -21.05
C TYR A 8 12.09 0.34 -21.33
N SER A 9 11.87 1.19 -20.33
CA SER A 9 11.16 2.46 -20.50
C SER A 9 11.88 3.40 -21.46
N LEU A 10 13.21 3.43 -21.41
CA LEU A 10 14.06 4.23 -22.29
C LEU A 10 13.89 3.80 -23.76
N PHE A 11 14.01 2.51 -24.07
CA PHE A 11 13.86 2.02 -25.44
C PHE A 11 12.42 2.05 -25.94
N GLN A 12 11.44 1.95 -25.04
CA GLN A 12 10.03 2.11 -25.40
C GLN A 12 9.69 3.55 -25.78
N ALA A 13 10.20 4.54 -25.02
CA ALA A 13 9.95 5.96 -25.29
C ALA A 13 10.85 6.51 -26.40
N PHE A 14 12.11 6.08 -26.44
CA PHE A 14 13.14 6.58 -27.36
C PHE A 14 13.88 5.41 -28.05
N PRO A 15 13.23 4.71 -29.01
CA PRO A 15 13.84 3.59 -29.70
C PRO A 15 15.12 3.97 -30.48
N SER A 16 15.28 5.24 -30.87
CA SER A 16 16.47 5.76 -31.56
C SER A 16 17.76 5.59 -30.78
N ILE A 17 17.69 5.69 -29.45
CA ILE A 17 18.87 5.58 -28.57
C ILE A 17 19.54 4.22 -28.72
N PHE A 18 18.75 3.16 -28.92
CA PHE A 18 19.31 1.83 -29.20
C PHE A 18 20.15 1.81 -30.48
N PHE A 19 19.67 2.43 -31.56
CA PHE A 19 20.38 2.49 -32.83
C PHE A 19 21.65 3.32 -32.75
N GLU A 20 21.61 4.42 -32.00
CA GLU A 20 22.80 5.22 -31.70
C GLU A 20 23.85 4.41 -30.92
N LEU A 21 23.45 3.63 -29.92
CA LEU A 21 24.35 2.75 -29.14
C LEU A 21 25.05 1.70 -30.01
N ILE A 22 24.38 1.23 -31.08
CA ILE A 22 24.98 0.31 -32.06
C ILE A 22 25.63 1.05 -33.23
N ASN A 23 25.91 2.35 -33.13
CA ASN A 23 26.52 3.18 -34.18
C ASN A 23 25.78 3.10 -35.52
N GLN A 24 24.45 3.03 -35.47
CA GLN A 24 23.56 3.16 -36.63
C GLN A 24 22.86 4.53 -36.61
N SER A 25 22.22 4.90 -37.72
CA SER A 25 21.44 6.13 -37.76
C SER A 25 20.26 6.05 -36.79
N PRO A 26 19.98 7.09 -35.98
CA PRO A 26 18.79 7.13 -35.13
C PRO A 26 17.48 7.03 -35.93
N GLU A 27 17.51 7.42 -37.21
CA GLU A 27 16.37 7.31 -38.13
C GLU A 27 15.94 5.85 -38.37
N GLU A 28 16.85 4.86 -38.21
CA GLU A 28 16.48 3.45 -38.34
C GLU A 28 15.36 3.06 -37.37
N ALA A 29 15.24 3.72 -36.21
CA ALA A 29 14.17 3.46 -35.26
C ALA A 29 12.76 3.57 -35.84
N THR A 30 12.53 4.40 -36.87
CA THR A 30 11.20 4.51 -37.48
C THR A 30 10.75 3.21 -38.12
N ASP A 31 11.69 2.41 -38.60
CA ASP A 31 11.46 1.14 -39.28
C ASP A 31 11.32 -0.05 -38.32
N TYR A 32 11.42 0.20 -37.02
CA TYR A 32 11.36 -0.84 -35.98
C TYR A 32 10.24 -0.59 -34.97
N GLU A 33 9.68 -1.69 -34.47
CA GLU A 33 8.78 -1.72 -33.31
C GLU A 33 9.52 -2.34 -32.13
N PHE A 34 9.56 -1.63 -31.00
CA PHE A 34 10.08 -2.15 -29.73
C PHE A 34 8.96 -2.84 -28.94
N THR A 35 9.20 -4.07 -28.50
CA THR A 35 8.22 -4.88 -27.76
C THR A 35 8.93 -5.88 -26.85
N SER A 36 8.23 -6.36 -25.82
CA SER A 36 8.57 -7.59 -25.10
C SER A 36 7.68 -8.73 -25.58
N ARG A 37 8.23 -9.90 -25.90
CA ARG A 37 7.43 -11.07 -26.31
C ARG A 37 7.60 -12.24 -25.36
N GLU A 38 6.47 -12.69 -24.81
CA GLU A 38 6.38 -13.88 -23.96
C GLU A 38 6.17 -15.16 -24.80
N VAL A 39 6.96 -16.19 -24.48
CA VAL A 39 6.88 -17.53 -25.04
C VAL A 39 5.84 -18.31 -24.24
N LYS A 40 4.62 -18.42 -24.79
CA LYS A 40 3.40 -18.94 -24.13
C LYS A 40 3.51 -20.32 -23.46
N GLN A 41 4.45 -21.17 -23.84
CA GLN A 41 4.57 -22.53 -23.31
C GLN A 41 5.49 -22.67 -22.09
N LEU A 42 6.32 -21.67 -21.79
CA LEU A 42 7.38 -21.80 -20.77
C LEU A 42 7.61 -20.53 -19.91
N ALA A 43 6.80 -19.49 -20.08
CA ALA A 43 6.93 -18.19 -19.38
C ALA A 43 8.29 -17.48 -19.57
N PHE A 44 9.07 -17.88 -20.58
CA PHE A 44 10.28 -17.17 -20.99
C PHE A 44 9.91 -15.88 -21.72
N ARG A 45 10.69 -14.81 -21.50
CA ARG A 45 10.48 -13.49 -22.11
C ARG A 45 11.80 -12.99 -22.68
N LEU A 46 11.74 -12.45 -23.88
CA LEU A 46 12.82 -11.59 -24.37
C LEU A 46 12.47 -10.16 -23.94
N ASP A 47 13.28 -9.60 -23.06
CA ASP A 47 12.99 -8.35 -22.37
C ASP A 47 13.07 -7.13 -23.29
N GLY A 48 13.91 -7.17 -24.32
CA GLY A 48 13.93 -6.18 -25.40
C GLY A 48 13.93 -6.82 -26.78
N LEU A 49 12.93 -6.54 -27.60
CA LEU A 49 12.86 -7.00 -28.98
C LEU A 49 12.55 -5.83 -29.93
N PHE A 50 13.47 -5.54 -30.85
CA PHE A 50 13.23 -4.63 -31.97
C PHE A 50 12.92 -5.43 -33.22
N LEU A 51 11.67 -5.37 -33.67
CA LEU A 51 11.19 -6.06 -34.88
C LEU A 51 11.09 -5.09 -36.06
N PRO A 52 11.58 -5.45 -37.26
CA PRO A 52 11.33 -4.65 -38.46
C PRO A 52 9.83 -4.53 -38.75
N LYS A 53 9.37 -3.33 -39.08
CA LYS A 53 8.01 -3.04 -39.58
C LYS A 53 7.86 -3.33 -41.07
N SER A 54 8.97 -3.24 -41.81
CA SER A 54 9.02 -3.44 -43.26
C SER A 54 9.19 -4.92 -43.62
N ASN A 55 8.66 -5.33 -44.77
CA ASN A 55 8.93 -6.65 -45.37
C ASN A 55 10.35 -6.79 -45.97
N ASP A 56 11.29 -5.90 -45.62
CA ASP A 56 12.69 -6.07 -46.01
C ASP A 56 13.32 -7.21 -45.21
N LEU A 57 13.43 -8.36 -45.86
CA LEU A 57 13.99 -9.59 -45.28
C LEU A 57 15.49 -9.49 -44.96
N ASN A 58 16.18 -8.43 -45.40
CA ASN A 58 17.58 -8.23 -45.03
C ASN A 58 17.74 -7.49 -43.69
N LYS A 59 16.70 -6.79 -43.20
CA LYS A 59 16.74 -6.11 -41.91
C LYS A 59 16.67 -7.12 -40.78
N PRO A 60 17.66 -7.14 -39.85
CA PRO A 60 17.62 -8.07 -38.75
C PRO A 60 16.61 -7.62 -37.69
N PHE A 61 16.06 -8.55 -36.92
CA PHE A 61 15.52 -8.20 -35.61
C PHE A 61 16.64 -8.19 -34.55
N TYR A 62 16.48 -7.36 -33.52
CA TYR A 62 17.43 -7.29 -32.41
C TYR A 62 16.78 -7.82 -31.13
N ALA A 63 17.39 -8.84 -30.52
CA ALA A 63 17.17 -9.21 -29.14
C ALA A 63 18.16 -8.42 -28.28
N VAL A 64 17.66 -7.66 -27.32
CA VAL A 64 18.44 -6.75 -26.48
C VAL A 64 18.34 -7.20 -25.03
N GLU A 65 19.51 -7.40 -24.42
CA GLU A 65 19.65 -7.77 -23.02
C GLU A 65 20.49 -6.70 -22.31
N VAL A 66 20.03 -6.27 -21.14
CA VAL A 66 20.74 -5.28 -20.32
C VAL A 66 21.18 -5.98 -19.04
N GLN A 67 22.48 -6.00 -18.77
CA GLN A 67 23.04 -6.72 -17.65
C GLN A 67 23.94 -5.82 -16.80
N PHE A 68 23.44 -5.39 -15.65
CA PHE A 68 24.17 -4.53 -14.72
C PHE A 68 24.76 -5.26 -13.50
N GLN A 69 24.40 -6.52 -13.30
CA GLN A 69 24.94 -7.36 -12.23
C GLN A 69 25.72 -8.54 -12.83
N PRO A 70 26.77 -9.04 -12.18
CA PRO A 70 27.41 -10.26 -12.65
C PRO A 70 26.43 -11.43 -12.62
N ASP A 71 26.23 -12.08 -13.77
CA ASP A 71 25.35 -13.25 -13.90
C ASP A 71 26.09 -14.34 -14.70
N PRO A 72 26.50 -15.45 -14.06
CA PRO A 72 27.18 -16.56 -14.76
C PRO A 72 26.25 -17.31 -15.72
N ASP A 73 24.93 -17.23 -15.53
CA ASP A 73 23.95 -17.98 -16.31
C ASP A 73 23.34 -17.16 -17.46
N LEU A 74 23.73 -15.90 -17.61
CA LEU A 74 23.20 -14.97 -18.61
C LEU A 74 23.17 -15.57 -20.03
N TYR A 75 24.30 -16.09 -20.52
CA TYR A 75 24.38 -16.62 -21.88
C TYR A 75 23.58 -17.91 -22.06
N TYR A 76 23.50 -18.75 -21.02
CA TYR A 76 22.62 -19.92 -21.03
C TYR A 76 21.16 -19.50 -21.20
N ARG A 77 20.72 -18.50 -20.43
CA ARG A 77 19.36 -17.94 -20.52
C ARG A 77 19.10 -17.29 -21.88
N LEU A 78 19.92 -16.32 -22.26
CA LEU A 78 19.78 -15.52 -23.49
C LEU A 78 19.71 -16.37 -24.75
N PHE A 79 20.63 -17.33 -24.92
CA PHE A 79 20.61 -18.19 -26.11
C PHE A 79 19.46 -19.20 -26.07
N SER A 80 19.10 -19.72 -24.90
CA SER A 80 17.93 -20.58 -24.76
C SER A 80 16.65 -19.85 -25.17
N GLU A 81 16.46 -18.63 -24.68
CA GLU A 81 15.30 -17.79 -24.99
C GLU A 81 15.25 -17.41 -26.47
N LEU A 82 16.39 -17.01 -27.06
CA LEU A 82 16.49 -16.74 -28.49
C LEU A 82 16.10 -17.97 -29.33
N PHE A 83 16.65 -19.15 -29.04
CA PHE A 83 16.37 -20.34 -29.83
C PHE A 83 14.93 -20.85 -29.64
N LEU A 84 14.35 -20.70 -28.44
CA LEU A 84 12.94 -20.97 -28.20
C LEU A 84 12.05 -20.00 -28.99
N TYR A 85 12.39 -18.71 -29.02
CA TYR A 85 11.71 -17.71 -29.83
C TYR A 85 11.76 -18.08 -31.33
N LEU A 86 12.95 -18.38 -31.86
CA LEU A 86 13.13 -18.79 -33.26
C LEU A 86 12.34 -20.06 -33.60
N ARG A 87 12.32 -21.04 -32.69
CA ARG A 87 11.53 -22.28 -32.86
C ARG A 87 10.04 -22.01 -32.91
N GLN A 88 9.52 -21.15 -32.03
CA GLN A 88 8.10 -20.86 -31.91
C GLN A 88 7.59 -20.00 -33.07
N TYR A 89 8.29 -18.90 -33.36
CA TYR A 89 7.81 -17.86 -34.26
C TYR A 89 8.37 -17.97 -35.68
N LYS A 90 9.52 -18.64 -35.87
CA LYS A 90 10.18 -18.81 -37.18
C LYS A 90 10.22 -17.52 -38.01
N PRO A 91 10.80 -16.43 -37.48
CA PRO A 91 10.80 -15.15 -38.18
C PRO A 91 11.58 -15.24 -39.49
N ASP A 92 11.10 -14.54 -40.52
CA ASP A 92 11.78 -14.44 -41.83
C ASP A 92 12.98 -13.47 -41.81
N TYR A 93 13.24 -12.83 -40.67
CA TYR A 93 14.29 -11.84 -40.48
C TYR A 93 15.55 -12.46 -39.85
N PRO A 94 16.75 -12.05 -40.28
CA PRO A 94 17.99 -12.40 -39.59
C PRO A 94 17.95 -11.96 -38.12
N TRP A 95 18.50 -12.76 -37.20
CA TRP A 95 18.62 -12.34 -35.81
C TRP A 95 19.95 -11.64 -35.53
N ARG A 96 19.92 -10.69 -34.60
CA ARG A 96 21.07 -10.12 -33.90
C ARG A 96 20.77 -10.03 -32.40
N VAL A 97 21.81 -10.21 -31.60
CA VAL A 97 21.79 -10.06 -30.15
C VAL A 97 22.66 -8.86 -29.78
N VAL A 98 22.15 -8.01 -28.89
CA VAL A 98 22.91 -6.91 -28.30
C VAL A 98 22.84 -7.05 -26.79
N VAL A 99 23.99 -7.18 -26.15
CA VAL A 99 24.10 -7.19 -24.69
C VAL A 99 24.75 -5.90 -24.23
N ILE A 100 24.10 -5.18 -23.32
CA ILE A 100 24.54 -3.90 -22.79
C ILE A 100 25.01 -4.10 -21.35
N TYR A 101 26.27 -3.77 -21.10
CA TYR A 101 26.92 -3.83 -19.79
C TYR A 101 27.34 -2.44 -19.33
N PRO A 102 27.40 -2.17 -18.02
CA PRO A 102 28.00 -0.95 -17.51
C PRO A 102 29.52 -0.91 -17.74
N SER A 103 30.19 -2.06 -17.59
CA SER A 103 31.62 -2.24 -17.85
C SER A 103 31.98 -3.70 -18.11
N ARG A 104 33.17 -3.97 -18.65
CA ARG A 104 33.69 -5.34 -18.84
C ARG A 104 33.76 -6.16 -17.57
N SER A 105 33.93 -5.51 -16.42
CA SER A 105 34.06 -6.19 -15.13
C SER A 105 32.79 -6.95 -14.71
N VAL A 106 31.63 -6.61 -15.30
CA VAL A 106 30.34 -7.24 -15.02
C VAL A 106 30.12 -8.49 -15.87
N GLU A 107 30.62 -8.52 -17.09
CA GLU A 107 30.45 -9.65 -18.00
C GLU A 107 31.04 -10.93 -17.40
N ARG A 108 30.31 -12.04 -17.58
CA ARG A 108 30.76 -13.39 -17.23
C ARG A 108 30.73 -14.22 -18.50
N GLU A 109 31.85 -14.21 -19.22
CA GLU A 109 31.97 -14.98 -20.46
C GLU A 109 31.95 -16.48 -20.16
N GLU A 110 31.12 -17.23 -20.90
CA GLU A 110 31.13 -18.69 -20.91
C GLU A 110 31.69 -19.20 -22.24
N ASN A 111 33.02 -19.22 -22.31
CA ASN A 111 33.75 -19.55 -23.54
C ASN A 111 33.69 -21.04 -23.89
N THR A 112 33.36 -21.93 -22.94
CA THR A 112 33.31 -23.38 -23.19
C THR A 112 32.14 -23.75 -24.08
N GLN A 113 30.95 -23.22 -23.77
CA GLN A 113 29.71 -23.56 -24.47
C GLN A 113 29.35 -22.55 -25.56
N PHE A 114 29.65 -21.26 -25.32
CA PHE A 114 29.14 -20.18 -26.16
C PHE A 114 30.23 -19.35 -26.83
N GLY A 115 31.52 -19.70 -26.68
CA GLY A 115 32.62 -18.92 -27.24
C GLY A 115 32.48 -18.63 -28.74
N GLU A 116 32.13 -19.63 -29.54
CA GLU A 116 31.88 -19.45 -30.98
C GLU A 116 30.65 -18.58 -31.28
N LEU A 117 29.58 -18.72 -30.48
CA LEU A 117 28.35 -17.94 -30.63
C LEU A 117 28.58 -16.46 -30.28
N ILE A 118 29.30 -16.19 -29.19
CA ILE A 118 29.65 -14.84 -28.74
C ILE A 118 30.58 -14.16 -29.76
N ALA A 119 31.43 -14.91 -30.45
CA ALA A 119 32.32 -14.41 -31.50
C ALA A 119 31.60 -14.09 -32.83
N LEU A 120 30.34 -14.50 -33.00
CA LEU A 120 29.58 -14.17 -34.21
C LEU A 120 29.39 -12.67 -34.34
N ASN A 121 29.49 -12.16 -35.57
CA ASN A 121 29.14 -10.77 -35.90
C ASN A 121 27.65 -10.42 -35.66
N ARG A 122 26.83 -11.40 -35.26
CA ARG A 122 25.44 -11.26 -34.85
C ARG A 122 25.28 -10.95 -33.36
N VAL A 123 26.30 -11.20 -32.54
CA VAL A 123 26.31 -10.92 -31.10
C VAL A 123 27.20 -9.72 -30.85
N ARG A 124 26.59 -8.63 -30.41
CA ARG A 124 27.30 -7.39 -30.08
C ARG A 124 27.24 -7.16 -28.58
N ARG A 125 28.39 -6.86 -28.00
CA ARG A 125 28.53 -6.47 -26.59
C ARG A 125 28.87 -4.98 -26.55
N ILE A 126 28.11 -4.23 -25.77
CA ILE A 126 28.28 -2.80 -25.57
C ILE A 126 28.66 -2.61 -24.11
N TYR A 127 29.75 -1.90 -23.87
CA TYR A 127 30.16 -1.48 -22.52
C TYR A 127 30.00 0.03 -22.46
N LEU A 128 29.17 0.50 -21.54
CA LEU A 128 28.76 1.90 -21.47
C LEU A 128 29.91 2.84 -21.05
N ASP A 129 30.91 2.30 -20.35
CA ASP A 129 32.17 2.98 -20.00
C ASP A 129 33.19 3.04 -21.16
N GLU A 130 32.95 2.34 -22.28
CA GLU A 130 33.84 2.25 -23.44
C GLU A 130 33.20 2.79 -24.74
N LEU A 131 32.21 3.67 -24.62
CA LEU A 131 31.56 4.28 -25.78
C LEU A 131 32.51 5.26 -26.48
N GLY A 132 32.60 5.20 -27.82
CA GLY A 132 33.50 6.07 -28.60
C GLY A 132 32.96 7.49 -28.78
N GLU A 133 33.83 8.43 -29.17
CA GLU A 133 33.54 9.87 -29.31
C GLU A 133 32.28 10.17 -30.17
N ALA A 134 32.06 9.41 -31.23
CA ALA A 134 30.87 9.57 -32.08
C ALA A 134 29.56 9.25 -31.34
N ALA A 135 29.56 8.21 -30.50
CA ALA A 135 28.41 7.87 -29.67
C ALA A 135 28.23 8.89 -28.54
N GLU A 136 29.33 9.38 -27.95
CA GLU A 136 29.31 10.42 -26.91
C GLU A 136 28.79 11.78 -27.40
N SER A 137 28.80 12.03 -28.71
CA SER A 137 28.19 13.25 -29.28
C SER A 137 26.65 13.22 -29.26
N SER A 138 26.04 12.05 -29.06
CA SER A 138 24.58 11.93 -29.01
C SER A 138 24.01 12.22 -27.62
N LEU A 139 22.99 13.08 -27.58
CA LEU A 139 22.18 13.33 -26.40
C LEU A 139 21.59 12.04 -25.81
N GLY A 140 21.04 11.16 -26.66
CA GLY A 140 20.41 9.91 -26.24
C GLY A 140 21.39 8.95 -25.55
N VAL A 141 22.57 8.80 -26.12
CA VAL A 141 23.66 8.00 -25.55
C VAL A 141 24.14 8.59 -24.22
N ASN A 142 24.25 9.91 -24.10
CA ASN A 142 24.63 10.53 -22.84
C ASN A 142 23.58 10.37 -21.73
N VAL A 143 22.28 10.31 -22.09
CA VAL A 143 21.22 9.93 -21.14
C VAL A 143 21.41 8.49 -20.65
N VAL A 144 21.82 7.56 -21.51
CA VAL A 144 22.16 6.19 -21.10
C VAL A 144 23.39 6.18 -20.19
N LYS A 145 24.42 6.97 -20.49
CA LYS A 145 25.62 7.09 -19.65
C LYS A 145 25.32 7.61 -18.24
N LEU A 146 24.30 8.47 -18.09
CA LEU A 146 23.89 8.96 -16.77
C LEU A 146 23.58 7.81 -15.78
N VAL A 147 23.14 6.65 -16.29
CA VAL A 147 22.88 5.46 -15.47
C VAL A 147 24.15 4.96 -14.76
N ILE A 148 25.29 4.97 -15.46
CA ILE A 148 26.59 4.48 -14.95
C ILE A 148 27.48 5.57 -14.35
N GLU A 149 27.08 6.84 -14.47
CA GLU A 149 27.81 7.98 -13.92
C GLU A 149 28.03 7.85 -12.40
N ALA A 150 29.00 8.56 -11.79
CA ALA A 150 29.12 8.54 -10.33
C ALA A 150 28.00 9.37 -9.66
N GLU A 151 27.61 9.05 -8.42
CA GLU A 151 26.55 9.77 -7.71
C GLU A 151 26.90 11.26 -7.51
N GLU A 152 28.19 11.56 -7.33
CA GLU A 152 28.69 12.91 -7.10
C GLU A 152 28.62 13.79 -8.36
N THR A 153 28.81 13.20 -9.53
CA THR A 153 28.86 13.90 -10.84
C THR A 153 27.54 13.82 -11.60
N ALA A 154 26.69 12.83 -11.30
CA ALA A 154 25.40 12.63 -11.97
C ALA A 154 24.48 13.87 -11.96
N PRO A 155 24.33 14.64 -10.86
CA PRO A 155 23.52 15.86 -10.89
C PRO A 155 24.02 16.91 -11.88
N ALA A 156 25.34 17.03 -12.04
CA ALA A 156 25.92 17.98 -12.97
C ALA A 156 25.66 17.55 -14.42
N LEU A 157 25.87 16.26 -14.74
CA LEU A 157 25.58 15.70 -16.05
C LEU A 157 24.08 15.79 -16.39
N ALA A 158 23.19 15.45 -15.45
CA ALA A 158 21.74 15.55 -15.65
C ALA A 158 21.29 16.99 -15.97
N ARG A 159 21.84 18.00 -15.28
CA ARG A 159 21.57 19.41 -15.60
C ARG A 159 21.96 19.77 -17.03
N GLU A 160 23.14 19.32 -17.45
CA GLU A 160 23.62 19.55 -18.80
C GLU A 160 22.68 18.89 -19.83
N LEU A 161 22.29 17.64 -19.60
CA LEU A 161 21.39 16.90 -20.48
C LEU A 161 20.00 17.54 -20.56
N ILE A 162 19.47 18.05 -19.46
CA ILE A 162 18.21 18.81 -19.45
C ILE A 162 18.34 20.09 -20.28
N ALA A 163 19.45 20.83 -20.13
CA ALA A 163 19.69 22.04 -20.90
C ALA A 163 19.83 21.75 -22.40
N GLN A 164 20.59 20.71 -22.77
CA GLN A 164 20.74 20.26 -24.15
C GLN A 164 19.40 19.79 -24.74
N THR A 165 18.61 19.02 -23.98
CA THR A 165 17.27 18.57 -24.39
C THR A 165 16.36 19.75 -24.72
N ARG A 166 16.34 20.78 -23.87
CA ARG A 166 15.55 22.00 -24.11
C ARG A 166 15.97 22.78 -25.36
N GLN A 167 17.24 22.70 -25.75
CA GLN A 167 17.80 23.42 -26.90
C GLN A 167 17.69 22.63 -28.22
N GLN A 168 17.97 21.33 -28.18
CA GLN A 168 18.11 20.49 -29.38
C GLN A 168 16.81 19.82 -29.81
N VAL A 169 15.90 19.54 -28.86
CA VAL A 169 14.63 18.86 -29.15
C VAL A 169 13.54 19.90 -29.41
N SER A 170 12.99 19.89 -30.63
CA SER A 170 11.91 20.80 -31.04
C SER A 170 10.52 20.33 -30.62
N ASP A 171 10.29 19.02 -30.57
CA ASP A 171 9.02 18.44 -30.17
C ASP A 171 8.85 18.50 -28.64
N GLU A 172 7.81 19.18 -28.18
CA GLU A 172 7.56 19.38 -26.74
C GLU A 172 7.22 18.09 -25.99
N ALA A 173 6.60 17.10 -26.65
CA ALA A 173 6.30 15.82 -26.02
C ALA A 173 7.59 15.01 -25.82
N ILE A 174 8.42 14.89 -26.86
CA ILE A 174 9.73 14.22 -26.78
C ILE A 174 10.63 14.92 -25.75
N LYS A 175 10.62 16.26 -25.73
CA LYS A 175 11.38 17.06 -24.76
C LYS A 175 10.97 16.75 -23.33
N ARG A 176 9.66 16.73 -23.04
CA ARG A 176 9.14 16.39 -21.71
C ARG A 176 9.52 14.97 -21.32
N ASP A 177 9.27 14.00 -22.20
CA ASP A 177 9.50 12.59 -21.90
C ASP A 177 11.00 12.29 -21.66
N LEU A 178 11.92 13.02 -22.32
CA LEU A 178 13.36 12.85 -22.12
C LEU A 178 13.85 13.48 -20.82
N ILE A 179 13.28 14.64 -20.45
CA ILE A 179 13.52 15.26 -19.15
C ILE A 179 13.00 14.35 -18.04
N ASP A 180 11.78 13.83 -18.16
CA ASP A 180 11.19 12.87 -17.21
C ASP A 180 12.10 11.65 -17.03
N LEU A 181 12.69 11.14 -18.11
CA LEU A 181 13.64 10.02 -18.06
C LEU A 181 14.93 10.37 -17.33
N ILE A 182 15.51 11.55 -17.59
CA ILE A 182 16.72 12.03 -16.88
C ILE A 182 16.44 12.14 -15.39
N GLU A 183 15.29 12.72 -15.02
CA GLU A 183 14.87 12.88 -13.63
C GLU A 183 14.63 11.52 -12.96
N THR A 184 14.00 10.59 -13.67
CA THR A 184 13.81 9.20 -13.25
C THR A 184 15.15 8.55 -12.91
N ILE A 185 16.14 8.66 -13.80
CA ILE A 185 17.48 8.10 -13.57
C ILE A 185 18.11 8.71 -12.32
N ILE A 186 18.01 10.03 -12.12
CA ILE A 186 18.55 10.70 -10.94
C ILE A 186 17.88 10.26 -9.64
N VAL A 187 16.54 10.14 -9.63
CA VAL A 187 15.80 9.67 -8.44
C VAL A 187 16.24 8.26 -8.04
N TYR A 188 16.36 7.35 -9.00
CA TYR A 188 16.84 5.98 -8.72
C TYR A 188 18.29 5.94 -8.27
N LYS A 189 19.12 6.85 -8.78
CA LYS A 189 20.54 6.93 -8.49
C LYS A 189 20.84 7.58 -7.15
N LEU A 190 19.97 8.46 -6.65
CA LEU A 190 20.13 9.17 -5.39
C LEU A 190 18.97 8.84 -4.43
N PRO A 191 18.81 7.57 -4.01
CA PRO A 191 17.64 7.13 -3.23
C PRO A 191 17.55 7.76 -1.84
N GLN A 192 18.65 8.35 -1.33
CA GLN A 192 18.71 9.01 -0.03
C GLN A 192 18.43 10.52 -0.11
N LYS A 193 18.24 11.07 -1.31
CA LYS A 193 17.96 12.49 -1.51
C LYS A 193 16.45 12.74 -1.51
N SER A 194 16.03 13.79 -0.81
CA SER A 194 14.65 14.23 -0.89
C SER A 194 14.35 14.81 -2.28
N ARG A 195 13.07 14.84 -2.63
CA ARG A 195 12.61 15.47 -3.87
C ARG A 195 13.09 16.92 -3.97
N GLU A 196 12.95 17.69 -2.90
CA GLU A 196 13.36 19.10 -2.86
C GLU A 196 14.87 19.25 -3.07
N GLU A 197 15.67 18.33 -2.52
CA GLU A 197 17.11 18.31 -2.77
C GLU A 197 17.42 18.05 -4.25
N ILE A 198 16.71 17.11 -4.89
CA ILE A 198 16.88 16.81 -6.32
C ILE A 198 16.44 17.99 -7.19
N GLU A 199 15.32 18.67 -6.87
CA GLU A 199 14.86 19.89 -7.57
C GLU A 199 15.94 20.97 -7.57
N VAL A 200 16.50 21.24 -6.39
CA VAL A 200 17.57 22.23 -6.22
C VAL A 200 18.84 21.80 -6.99
N MET A 201 19.22 20.53 -6.92
CA MET A 201 20.38 20.01 -7.64
C MET A 201 20.25 20.16 -9.16
N LEU A 202 19.06 19.89 -9.70
CA LEU A 202 18.80 19.93 -11.14
C LEU A 202 18.40 21.33 -11.64
N GLY A 203 18.18 22.30 -10.76
CA GLY A 203 17.70 23.63 -11.14
C GLY A 203 16.29 23.59 -11.75
N LEU A 204 15.47 22.67 -11.25
CA LEU A 204 14.11 22.43 -11.71
C LEU A 204 13.11 22.96 -10.68
N ASN A 205 11.99 23.50 -11.16
CA ASN A 205 10.93 24.02 -10.29
C ASN A 205 9.71 23.07 -10.19
N GLU A 206 9.67 21.97 -10.96
CA GLU A 206 8.45 21.17 -11.14
C GLU A 206 8.67 19.64 -11.23
N LEU A 207 9.51 19.03 -10.37
CA LEU A 207 9.62 17.55 -10.31
C LEU A 207 8.30 16.87 -9.89
N ARG A 208 7.27 17.62 -9.47
CA ARG A 208 5.93 17.06 -9.19
C ARG A 208 5.24 16.44 -10.40
N GLN A 209 5.65 16.81 -11.61
CA GLN A 209 4.98 16.37 -12.83
C GLN A 209 5.55 15.07 -13.41
N THR A 210 6.69 14.60 -12.92
CA THR A 210 7.29 13.38 -13.47
C THR A 210 6.45 12.16 -13.13
N ARG A 211 6.45 11.20 -14.05
CA ARG A 211 5.71 9.94 -13.90
C ARG A 211 6.12 9.17 -12.66
N VAL A 212 7.42 9.13 -12.33
CA VAL A 212 7.95 8.43 -11.15
C VAL A 212 7.37 8.99 -9.85
N PHE A 213 7.24 10.31 -9.75
CA PHE A 213 6.65 10.92 -8.55
C PHE A 213 5.14 10.73 -8.48
N GLN A 214 4.44 10.73 -9.63
CA GLN A 214 3.00 10.43 -9.66
C GLN A 214 2.71 8.98 -9.25
N GLU A 215 3.51 8.03 -9.74
CA GLU A 215 3.39 6.61 -9.41
C GLU A 215 3.65 6.37 -7.91
N ALA A 216 4.74 6.93 -7.36
CA ALA A 216 5.05 6.84 -5.94
C ALA A 216 3.97 7.49 -5.04
N LEU A 217 3.37 8.60 -5.48
CA LEU A 217 2.28 9.25 -4.76
C LEU A 217 1.00 8.40 -4.75
N GLU A 218 0.69 7.76 -5.88
CA GLU A 218 -0.47 6.87 -6.00
C GLU A 218 -0.29 5.62 -5.14
N GLU A 219 0.90 5.01 -5.13
CA GLU A 219 1.26 3.87 -4.27
C GLU A 219 1.09 4.23 -2.79
N GLY A 220 1.71 5.34 -2.33
CA GLY A 220 1.56 5.79 -0.95
C GLY A 220 0.12 6.13 -0.56
N ARG A 221 -0.71 6.60 -1.51
CA ARG A 221 -2.14 6.83 -1.26
C ARG A 221 -2.93 5.52 -1.13
N GLN A 222 -2.54 4.48 -1.86
CA GLN A 222 -3.14 3.15 -1.74
C GLN A 222 -2.78 2.53 -0.39
N GLU A 223 -1.49 2.57 -0.02
CA GLU A 223 -1.02 2.08 1.29
C GLU A 223 -1.73 2.79 2.44
N GLY A 224 -1.77 4.13 2.45
CA GLY A 224 -2.45 4.88 3.51
C GLY A 224 -3.97 4.61 3.60
N ARG A 225 -4.63 4.28 2.47
CA ARG A 225 -6.04 3.84 2.48
C ARG A 225 -6.20 2.44 3.07
N GLU A 226 -5.24 1.55 2.84
CA GLU A 226 -5.26 0.21 3.42
C GLU A 226 -4.99 0.25 4.91
N GLU A 227 -3.98 0.99 5.35
CA GLU A 227 -3.68 1.21 6.77
C GLU A 227 -4.88 1.81 7.50
N GLY A 228 -5.43 2.93 7.00
CA GLY A 228 -6.60 3.56 7.63
C GLY A 228 -7.85 2.65 7.65
N ARG A 229 -8.00 1.75 6.66
CA ARG A 229 -9.07 0.75 6.67
C ARG A 229 -8.82 -0.34 7.72
N GLN A 230 -7.56 -0.75 7.92
CA GLN A 230 -7.21 -1.73 8.94
C GLN A 230 -7.40 -1.15 10.35
N GLU A 231 -6.89 0.04 10.61
CA GLU A 231 -7.06 0.76 11.87
C GLU A 231 -8.55 0.94 12.20
N GLY A 232 -9.34 1.50 11.27
CA GLY A 232 -10.77 1.71 11.52
C GLY A 232 -11.57 0.42 11.71
N ARG A 233 -11.13 -0.70 11.13
CA ARG A 233 -11.75 -2.02 11.39
C ARG A 233 -11.42 -2.54 12.79
N GLU A 234 -10.20 -2.33 13.26
CA GLU A 234 -9.79 -2.75 14.60
C GLU A 234 -10.47 -1.89 15.66
N GLU A 235 -10.47 -0.57 15.50
CA GLU A 235 -11.20 0.35 16.39
C GLU A 235 -12.70 0.00 16.44
N GLY A 236 -13.36 -0.16 15.29
CA GLY A 236 -14.77 -0.53 15.25
C GLY A 236 -15.07 -1.91 15.87
N ARG A 237 -14.13 -2.86 15.78
CA ARG A 237 -14.25 -4.16 16.45
C ARG A 237 -14.17 -4.01 17.97
N GLN A 238 -13.22 -3.22 18.47
CA GLN A 238 -13.06 -2.96 19.91
C GLN A 238 -14.28 -2.21 20.47
N GLU A 239 -14.75 -1.16 19.80
CA GLU A 239 -15.96 -0.44 20.18
C GLU A 239 -17.19 -1.35 20.21
N GLY A 240 -17.36 -2.21 19.19
CA GLY A 240 -18.46 -3.18 19.14
C GLY A 240 -18.43 -4.20 20.28
N LYS A 241 -17.23 -4.67 20.67
CA LYS A 241 -17.06 -5.52 21.85
C LYS A 241 -17.48 -4.79 23.13
N LEU A 242 -17.00 -3.56 23.33
CA LEU A 242 -17.36 -2.74 24.50
C LEU A 242 -18.85 -2.46 24.60
N GLN A 243 -19.49 -2.10 23.48
CA GLN A 243 -20.94 -1.86 23.40
C GLN A 243 -21.78 -3.12 23.69
N SER A 244 -21.20 -4.31 23.55
CA SER A 244 -21.87 -5.59 23.83
C SER A 244 -21.84 -5.98 25.31
N ILE A 245 -20.97 -5.37 26.12
CA ILE A 245 -20.83 -5.70 27.55
C ILE A 245 -22.12 -5.43 28.34
N PRO A 246 -22.76 -4.24 28.28
CA PRO A 246 -23.95 -3.97 29.09
C PRO A 246 -25.12 -4.93 28.82
N PRO A 247 -25.49 -5.24 27.57
CA PRO A 247 -26.48 -6.28 27.28
C PRO A 247 -26.08 -7.64 27.85
N MET A 248 -24.82 -8.06 27.74
CA MET A 248 -24.37 -9.35 28.26
C MET A 248 -24.54 -9.46 29.78
N ILE A 249 -24.18 -8.41 30.53
CA ILE A 249 -24.40 -8.33 31.99
C ILE A 249 -25.90 -8.36 32.29
N GLU A 250 -26.70 -7.60 31.56
CA GLU A 250 -28.16 -7.62 31.71
C GLU A 250 -28.71 -9.03 31.48
N PHE A 251 -28.14 -9.82 30.56
CA PHE A 251 -28.44 -11.24 30.32
C PHE A 251 -27.86 -12.24 31.32
N GLY A 252 -27.19 -11.76 32.37
CA GLY A 252 -26.74 -12.58 33.50
C GLY A 252 -25.37 -13.24 33.28
N LEU A 253 -24.59 -12.79 32.29
CA LEU A 253 -23.22 -13.22 32.12
C LEU A 253 -22.33 -12.54 33.18
N SER A 254 -21.40 -13.31 33.77
CA SER A 254 -20.40 -12.76 34.69
C SER A 254 -19.31 -12.00 33.93
N LYS A 255 -18.61 -11.08 34.61
CA LYS A 255 -17.49 -10.32 34.04
C LYS A 255 -16.40 -11.22 33.47
N ASP A 256 -16.08 -12.33 34.17
CA ASP A 256 -15.12 -13.34 33.70
C ASP A 256 -15.59 -14.03 32.41
N ALA A 257 -16.87 -14.39 32.32
CA ALA A 257 -17.43 -15.00 31.12
C ALA A 257 -17.46 -14.01 29.95
N ILE A 258 -17.74 -12.73 30.20
CA ILE A 258 -17.73 -11.67 29.19
C ILE A 258 -16.30 -11.42 28.68
N ALA A 259 -15.33 -11.33 29.58
CA ALA A 259 -13.91 -11.22 29.24
C ALA A 259 -13.47 -12.38 28.34
N GLN A 260 -13.90 -13.61 28.65
CA GLN A 260 -13.61 -14.79 27.84
C GLN A 260 -14.34 -14.78 26.48
N ILE A 261 -15.63 -14.44 26.44
CA ILE A 261 -16.46 -14.45 25.22
C ILE A 261 -15.99 -13.38 24.23
N LEU A 262 -15.69 -12.18 24.73
CA LEU A 262 -15.27 -11.05 23.91
C LEU A 262 -13.76 -11.02 23.68
N ASP A 263 -12.99 -11.93 24.28
CA ASP A 263 -11.53 -11.92 24.27
C ASP A 263 -11.00 -10.53 24.65
N LEU A 264 -11.43 -10.08 25.83
CA LEU A 264 -11.07 -8.79 26.44
C LEU A 264 -10.36 -9.04 27.77
N ALA A 265 -9.41 -8.18 28.09
CA ALA A 265 -8.78 -8.20 29.40
C ALA A 265 -9.79 -7.78 30.50
N PRO A 266 -9.76 -8.37 31.71
CA PRO A 266 -10.67 -8.00 32.79
C PRO A 266 -10.68 -6.50 33.11
N GLU A 267 -9.53 -5.84 32.98
CA GLU A 267 -9.35 -4.40 33.20
C GLU A 267 -10.16 -3.53 32.23
N VAL A 268 -10.52 -4.08 31.06
CA VAL A 268 -11.36 -3.42 30.06
C VAL A 268 -12.85 -3.65 30.33
N VAL A 269 -13.18 -4.81 30.92
CA VAL A 269 -14.57 -5.19 31.23
C VAL A 269 -15.08 -4.48 32.49
N GLU A 270 -14.24 -4.33 33.52
CA GLU A 270 -14.63 -3.74 34.81
C GLU A 270 -15.21 -2.31 34.71
N PRO A 271 -14.61 -1.36 33.96
CA PRO A 271 -15.17 -0.02 33.81
C PRO A 271 -16.53 -0.02 33.09
N ALA A 272 -16.66 -0.83 32.03
CA ALA A 272 -17.91 -0.96 31.29
C ALA A 272 -19.02 -1.58 32.14
N ALA A 273 -18.69 -2.58 32.96
CA ALA A 273 -19.61 -3.21 33.91
C ALA A 273 -20.05 -2.22 35.00
N THR A 274 -19.10 -1.49 35.59
CA THR A 274 -19.38 -0.46 36.60
C THR A 274 -20.32 0.61 36.06
N SER A 275 -20.05 1.10 34.84
CA SER A 275 -20.90 2.07 34.16
C SER A 275 -22.31 1.53 33.93
N PHE A 276 -22.45 0.25 33.54
CA PHE A 276 -23.77 -0.37 33.38
C PHE A 276 -24.54 -0.39 34.71
N HIS A 277 -23.92 -0.84 35.81
CA HIS A 277 -24.60 -0.92 37.11
C HIS A 277 -25.08 0.45 37.60
N GLN A 278 -24.24 1.48 37.47
CA GLN A 278 -24.59 2.86 37.82
C GLN A 278 -25.74 3.39 36.97
N GLN A 279 -25.67 3.22 35.64
CA GLN A 279 -26.72 3.68 34.72
C GLN A 279 -28.04 2.94 34.96
N ASN A 280 -27.98 1.64 35.26
CA ASN A 280 -29.16 0.83 35.53
C ASN A 280 -29.89 1.27 36.81
N LEU A 281 -29.15 1.44 37.90
CA LEU A 281 -29.72 1.92 39.16
C LEU A 281 -30.24 3.36 39.04
N THR A 282 -29.53 4.22 38.32
CA THR A 282 -29.97 5.60 38.05
C THR A 282 -31.27 5.62 37.24
N ALA A 283 -31.34 4.86 36.14
CA ALA A 283 -32.54 4.72 35.32
C ALA A 283 -33.71 4.16 36.14
N PHE A 284 -33.44 3.20 37.02
CA PHE A 284 -34.46 2.62 37.89
C PHE A 284 -35.02 3.63 38.89
N ILE A 285 -34.17 4.38 39.58
CA ILE A 285 -34.61 5.44 40.50
C ILE A 285 -35.41 6.51 39.76
N GLN A 286 -34.97 6.91 38.55
CA GLN A 286 -35.72 7.84 37.71
C GLN A 286 -37.11 7.29 37.40
N LEU A 287 -37.19 6.03 36.94
CA LEU A 287 -38.44 5.39 36.56
C LEU A 287 -39.44 5.30 37.72
N VAL A 288 -38.98 4.86 38.90
CA VAL A 288 -39.81 4.77 40.11
C VAL A 288 -40.37 6.14 40.50
N ASN A 289 -39.58 7.21 40.36
CA ASN A 289 -40.03 8.55 40.71
C ASN A 289 -40.97 9.17 39.68
N SER A 290 -40.73 8.94 38.38
CA SER A 290 -41.45 9.61 37.29
C SER A 290 -42.68 8.87 36.78
N GLU A 291 -42.69 7.53 36.83
CA GLU A 291 -43.72 6.68 36.20
C GLU A 291 -44.31 5.68 37.20
N ARG A 292 -44.74 6.20 38.35
CA ARG A 292 -45.27 5.43 39.49
C ARG A 292 -46.38 4.45 39.13
N SER A 293 -47.21 4.78 38.12
CA SER A 293 -48.31 3.93 37.66
C SER A 293 -47.87 2.59 37.08
N LEU A 294 -46.58 2.42 36.75
CA LEU A 294 -46.02 1.16 36.27
C LEU A 294 -45.76 0.15 37.40
N PHE A 295 -45.79 0.58 38.67
CA PHE A 295 -45.52 -0.26 39.82
C PHE A 295 -46.79 -0.55 40.61
N SER A 296 -47.11 -1.83 40.82
CA SER A 296 -48.22 -2.20 41.69
C SER A 296 -47.81 -2.14 43.18
N PRO A 297 -48.75 -2.00 44.13
CA PRO A 297 -48.39 -2.04 45.56
C PRO A 297 -47.64 -3.33 45.98
N PRO A 298 -48.00 -4.53 45.49
CA PRO A 298 -47.18 -5.73 45.70
C PRO A 298 -45.75 -5.63 45.14
N ASP A 299 -45.56 -4.97 43.99
CA ASP A 299 -44.24 -4.75 43.39
C ASP A 299 -43.34 -3.93 44.31
N LEU A 300 -43.86 -2.83 44.86
CA LEU A 300 -43.12 -1.94 45.75
C LEU A 300 -42.71 -2.62 47.06
N VAL A 301 -43.63 -3.38 47.68
CA VAL A 301 -43.33 -4.17 48.89
C VAL A 301 -42.28 -5.24 48.60
N ASN A 302 -42.39 -5.93 47.45
CA ASN A 302 -41.43 -6.94 47.05
C ASN A 302 -40.04 -6.35 46.77
N LEU A 303 -39.98 -5.20 46.10
CA LEU A 303 -38.74 -4.47 45.82
C LEU A 303 -38.07 -3.98 47.12
N GLU A 304 -38.83 -3.42 48.05
CA GLU A 304 -38.32 -2.95 49.34
C GLU A 304 -37.70 -4.11 50.13
N GLN A 305 -38.40 -5.25 50.23
CA GLN A 305 -37.87 -6.45 50.88
C GLN A 305 -36.62 -7.00 50.20
N LEU A 306 -36.62 -7.07 48.86
CA LEU A 306 -35.49 -7.52 48.07
C LEU A 306 -34.25 -6.66 48.34
N ILE A 307 -34.37 -5.33 48.21
CA ILE A 307 -33.25 -4.41 48.39
C ILE A 307 -32.80 -4.36 49.86
N ALA A 308 -33.73 -4.40 50.82
CA ALA A 308 -33.39 -4.42 52.24
C ALA A 308 -32.53 -5.62 52.63
N SER A 309 -32.69 -6.77 51.96
CA SER A 309 -31.94 -8.00 52.23
C SER A 309 -30.49 -8.02 51.70
N LEU A 310 -30.14 -7.10 50.77
CA LEU A 310 -28.85 -7.07 50.09
C LEU A 310 -27.84 -6.14 50.76
N PRO A 311 -26.52 -6.36 50.59
CA PRO A 311 -25.51 -5.40 51.04
C PRO A 311 -25.56 -4.09 50.24
N ASP A 312 -24.92 -3.04 50.75
CA ASP A 312 -24.77 -1.76 50.05
C ASP A 312 -23.67 -1.86 48.99
N ASN A 313 -23.95 -2.62 47.92
CA ASN A 313 -23.07 -2.87 46.79
C ASN A 313 -23.83 -2.65 45.48
N LEU A 314 -23.35 -1.75 44.63
CA LEU A 314 -24.06 -1.34 43.41
C LEU A 314 -24.22 -2.47 42.39
N GLU A 315 -23.25 -3.37 42.29
CA GLU A 315 -23.32 -4.54 41.39
C GLU A 315 -24.43 -5.48 41.85
N GLU A 316 -24.43 -5.86 43.14
CA GLU A 316 -25.46 -6.74 43.71
C GLU A 316 -26.87 -6.14 43.62
N LEU A 317 -27.01 -4.85 43.98
CA LEU A 317 -28.27 -4.12 43.88
C LEU A 317 -28.76 -4.03 42.43
N SER A 318 -27.88 -3.70 41.49
CA SER A 318 -28.21 -3.62 40.07
C SER A 318 -28.65 -4.97 39.52
N LEU A 319 -27.92 -6.05 39.82
CA LEU A 319 -28.23 -7.39 39.32
C LEU A 319 -29.53 -7.93 39.93
N ALA A 320 -29.80 -7.65 41.20
CA ALA A 320 -31.07 -8.02 41.83
C ALA A 320 -32.26 -7.33 41.15
N ILE A 321 -32.14 -6.04 40.83
CA ILE A 321 -33.17 -5.28 40.11
C ILE A 321 -33.33 -5.81 38.68
N VAL A 322 -32.23 -6.14 37.99
CA VAL A 322 -32.27 -6.80 36.67
C VAL A 322 -33.10 -8.08 36.72
N ASN A 323 -32.81 -8.96 37.67
CA ASN A 323 -33.54 -10.22 37.83
C ASN A 323 -35.02 -9.98 38.19
N TRP A 324 -35.31 -8.91 38.93
CA TRP A 324 -36.66 -8.55 39.29
C TRP A 324 -37.50 -8.10 38.10
N TYR A 325 -37.02 -7.16 37.26
CA TYR A 325 -37.79 -6.64 36.12
C TYR A 325 -37.79 -7.55 34.89
N LYS A 326 -36.91 -8.56 34.85
CA LYS A 326 -36.84 -9.53 33.74
C LYS A 326 -37.98 -10.54 33.71
N GLN A 327 -38.81 -10.56 34.74
CA GLN A 327 -39.98 -11.42 34.78
C GLN A 327 -40.96 -11.00 33.66
N PRO A 328 -41.62 -11.95 32.96
CA PRO A 328 -42.49 -11.63 31.82
C PRO A 328 -43.57 -10.58 32.12
N GLU A 329 -44.08 -10.59 33.35
CA GLU A 329 -45.09 -9.67 33.89
C GLU A 329 -44.63 -8.21 33.94
N LYS A 330 -43.31 -7.95 33.92
CA LYS A 330 -42.69 -6.63 34.07
C LYS A 330 -42.08 -6.10 32.77
N SER A 331 -42.48 -6.68 31.63
CA SER A 331 -41.99 -6.31 30.29
C SER A 331 -42.12 -4.81 29.97
N GLN A 332 -43.16 -4.12 30.46
CA GLN A 332 -43.32 -2.67 30.28
C GLN A 332 -42.27 -1.86 31.06
N ILE A 333 -41.99 -2.26 32.31
CA ILE A 333 -40.93 -1.67 33.14
C ILE A 333 -39.57 -1.88 32.47
N PHE A 334 -39.30 -3.10 32.01
CA PHE A 334 -38.07 -3.44 31.29
C PHE A 334 -37.85 -2.55 30.05
N ALA A 335 -38.86 -2.46 29.18
CA ALA A 335 -38.78 -1.63 27.97
C ALA A 335 -38.50 -0.16 28.29
N ARG A 336 -39.07 0.35 29.38
CA ARG A 336 -38.86 1.74 29.79
C ARG A 336 -37.48 1.99 30.40
N LEU A 337 -36.97 1.04 31.19
CA LEU A 337 -35.60 1.09 31.72
C LEU A 337 -34.56 1.10 30.60
N VAL A 338 -34.76 0.28 29.55
CA VAL A 338 -33.86 0.27 28.38
C VAL A 338 -33.81 1.66 27.73
N GLN A 339 -34.95 2.32 27.55
CA GLN A 339 -35.01 3.67 26.98
C GLN A 339 -34.31 4.71 27.87
N LEU A 340 -34.55 4.68 29.18
CA LEU A 340 -33.93 5.61 30.13
C LEU A 340 -32.41 5.41 30.23
N ARG A 341 -31.90 4.18 30.11
CA ARG A 341 -30.45 3.96 30.06
C ARG A 341 -29.83 4.53 28.78
N GLN A 342 -30.48 4.36 27.63
CA GLN A 342 -29.99 4.93 26.37
C GLN A 342 -29.88 6.46 26.41
N THR A 343 -30.78 7.15 27.12
CA THR A 343 -30.68 8.61 27.29
C THR A 343 -29.56 9.01 28.25
N LEU A 344 -29.27 8.20 29.28
CA LEU A 344 -28.15 8.40 30.19
C LEU A 344 -26.79 8.17 29.51
N THR A 345 -26.68 7.19 28.61
CA THR A 345 -25.46 6.92 27.86
C THR A 345 -25.09 8.07 26.89
N ASN A 346 -26.10 8.77 26.35
CA ASN A 346 -25.90 9.88 25.39
C ASN A 346 -25.59 11.24 26.05
N ASN A 347 -25.92 11.41 27.32
CA ASN A 347 -25.67 12.64 28.07
C ASN A 347 -24.49 12.44 29.03
N THR A 348 -23.26 12.45 28.51
CA THR A 348 -21.99 12.33 29.27
C THR A 348 -21.64 13.56 30.11
N SER A 349 -22.64 14.30 30.61
CA SER A 349 -22.45 15.38 31.57
C SER A 349 -23.08 15.02 32.91
N GLU A 350 -22.23 14.62 33.85
CA GLU A 350 -22.46 14.67 35.30
C GLU A 350 -23.71 13.94 35.82
N THR A 351 -23.67 12.60 35.90
CA THR A 351 -24.37 11.94 37.02
C THR A 351 -23.57 12.23 38.30
N PRO A 352 -24.15 12.86 39.33
CA PRO A 352 -23.42 13.10 40.57
C PRO A 352 -23.11 11.73 41.20
N GLU A 353 -21.84 11.32 41.16
CA GLU A 353 -21.34 10.07 41.75
C GLU A 353 -21.66 9.93 43.25
N ASN A 354 -22.07 11.00 43.91
CA ASN A 354 -22.19 11.09 45.37
C ASN A 354 -23.54 10.69 45.99
N GLN A 355 -24.51 10.13 45.25
CA GLN A 355 -25.83 9.79 45.83
C GLN A 355 -26.35 8.37 45.56
N LEU A 356 -25.68 7.54 44.76
CA LEU A 356 -26.18 6.18 44.48
C LEU A 356 -25.75 5.21 45.59
N ASN A 357 -26.70 4.75 46.39
CA ASN A 357 -26.49 3.71 47.41
C ASN A 357 -27.83 3.01 47.71
N LYS A 358 -27.77 1.95 48.53
CA LYS A 358 -28.94 1.20 49.00
C LYS A 358 -30.03 2.09 49.59
N GLN A 359 -29.66 3.08 50.41
CA GLN A 359 -30.63 3.95 51.06
C GLN A 359 -31.38 4.83 50.07
N THR A 360 -30.71 5.33 49.04
CA THR A 360 -31.33 6.14 47.99
C THR A 360 -32.36 5.32 47.19
N LEU A 361 -32.08 4.04 46.91
CA LEU A 361 -33.04 3.12 46.29
C LEU A 361 -34.27 2.88 47.18
N LEU A 362 -34.05 2.59 48.46
CA LEU A 362 -35.15 2.37 49.42
C LEU A 362 -36.02 3.62 49.56
N ASN A 363 -35.41 4.81 49.63
CA ASN A 363 -36.14 6.08 49.70
C ASN A 363 -36.97 6.32 48.43
N ALA A 364 -36.45 6.01 47.25
CA ALA A 364 -37.17 6.16 45.99
C ALA A 364 -38.42 5.25 45.94
N ILE A 365 -38.28 4.00 46.40
CA ILE A 365 -39.37 3.02 46.47
C ILE A 365 -40.42 3.47 47.50
N ALA A 366 -40.01 3.84 48.72
CA ALA A 366 -40.92 4.25 49.78
C ALA A 366 -41.73 5.52 49.42
N ASN A 367 -41.15 6.44 48.64
CA ASN A 367 -41.84 7.63 48.15
C ASN A 367 -42.83 7.36 47.00
N CYS A 368 -42.79 6.15 46.41
CA CYS A 368 -43.70 5.68 45.39
C CYS A 368 -44.93 4.97 45.98
N SER A 369 -44.82 4.42 47.21
CA SER A 369 -45.81 3.64 47.95
C SER A 369 -47.08 4.38 48.36
#